data_AF-A0A838E1R9-F1
#
_entry.id   AF-A0A838E1R9-F1
#
_cell.length_a   1.000
_cell.length_b   1.000
_cell.length_c   1.000
_cell.angle_alpha   90.00
_cell.angle_beta   90.00
_cell.angle_gamma   90.00
#
_symmetry.space_group_name_H-M   'P 1'
#
loop_
_entity.id
_entity.type
_entity.pdbx_description
1 polymer ?
#
loop_
_entity_poly.entity_id
_entity_poly.type
_entity_poly.pdbx_seq_one_letter_code
_entity_poly.pdbx_strand_id
1 'polypeptide(L)'
;IDCMDEDIYYSLEKIKKVLQRLYPNTAFKGNLLPKQLVKNRLAVPPVDSNNSVALLFSHGLDSVALSFDYPDKAQLLISAHGQDDLPVNDTTLWAHEKDRFVKYAQVYGHTNAFVRSNYTEFVHRWKLDYRVSSDITGWKLDTTEGVGLFGIVAPILFTKGYSELQIASSYTWSSPYPTAANPFVDGHVLLAGSIRLKHGHFDKTRFDKVQLIADLVKRKNIPAPYLKVCEYNPYREAKKTLGNCCVNCSKCRMTALTLAALGEKLSSYGFNSSETEISQAAHEYVLHNKQGHWQAWNWYDIQTRLKSMEEVPASLKWILSIDFTKLTYANNYGTRPRALWDNFRDIAPADLIIPKDYLKGSLLPPE
;
A
#
# COMPACT_ATOMS: atom_id res chain seq x y z
N ILE A 1 30.65 -6.18 -2.84
CA ILE A 1 30.23 -5.09 -1.94
C ILE A 1 31.40 -4.84 -1.00
N ASP A 2 32.08 -3.70 -1.12
CA ASP A 2 33.27 -3.42 -0.30
C ASP A 2 32.89 -3.17 1.17
N CYS A 3 31.89 -2.33 1.40
CA CYS A 3 31.32 -2.11 2.73
C CYS A 3 29.78 -2.21 2.68
N MET A 4 29.20 -2.67 3.78
CA MET A 4 27.75 -2.73 3.96
C MET A 4 27.41 -2.33 5.40
N ASP A 5 26.27 -1.68 5.58
CA ASP A 5 25.77 -1.41 6.93
C ASP A 5 25.49 -2.73 7.67
N GLU A 6 25.92 -2.81 8.93
CA GLU A 6 25.78 -4.02 9.75
C GLU A 6 24.30 -4.36 10.00
N ASP A 7 23.49 -3.34 10.30
CA ASP A 7 22.08 -3.56 10.63
C ASP A 7 21.28 -4.02 9.41
N ILE A 8 21.52 -3.43 8.23
CA ILE A 8 20.83 -3.85 7.01
C ILE A 8 21.24 -5.27 6.58
N TYR A 9 22.50 -5.67 6.81
CA TYR A 9 22.95 -7.05 6.55
C TYR A 9 22.12 -8.06 7.35
N TYR A 10 22.03 -7.88 8.67
CA TYR A 10 21.25 -8.78 9.52
C TYR A 10 19.74 -8.67 9.26
N SER A 11 19.25 -7.50 8.84
CA SER A 11 17.86 -7.32 8.40
C SER A 11 17.54 -8.21 7.19
N LEU A 12 18.41 -8.19 6.16
CA LEU A 12 18.21 -8.98 4.94
C LEU A 12 18.28 -10.49 5.18
N GLU A 13 19.11 -10.95 6.12
CA GLU A 13 19.12 -12.36 6.53
C GLU A 13 17.79 -12.80 7.19
N LYS A 14 17.17 -11.94 7.99
CA LYS A 14 15.84 -12.20 8.56
C LYS A 14 14.75 -12.16 7.49
N ILE A 15 14.78 -11.15 6.61
CA ILE A 15 13.84 -11.01 5.50
C ILE A 15 13.90 -12.24 4.57
N LYS A 16 15.11 -12.75 4.27
CA LYS A 16 15.31 -13.97 3.49
C LYS A 16 14.56 -15.16 4.10
N LYS A 17 14.58 -15.34 5.42
CA LYS A 17 13.83 -16.41 6.11
C LYS A 17 12.32 -16.26 5.94
N VAL A 18 11.82 -15.03 6.00
CA VAL A 18 10.39 -14.73 5.77
C VAL A 18 10.02 -15.06 4.32
N LEU A 19 10.81 -14.64 3.34
CA LEU A 19 10.58 -14.95 1.92
C LEU A 19 10.65 -16.45 1.62
N GLN A 20 11.59 -17.19 2.23
CA GLN A 20 11.66 -18.65 2.13
C GLN A 20 10.40 -19.34 2.64
N ARG A 21 9.75 -18.77 3.67
CA ARG A 21 8.50 -19.31 4.21
C ARG A 21 7.27 -18.92 3.38
N LEU A 22 7.28 -17.74 2.77
CA LEU A 22 6.23 -17.32 1.83
C LEU A 22 6.28 -18.12 0.51
N TYR A 23 7.48 -18.49 0.05
CA TYR A 23 7.69 -19.17 -1.23
C TYR A 23 8.53 -20.46 -1.07
N PRO A 24 7.96 -21.52 -0.44
CA PRO A 24 8.70 -22.71 -0.05
C PRO A 24 9.25 -23.53 -1.22
N ASN A 25 8.68 -23.42 -2.43
CA ASN A 25 9.20 -24.09 -3.62
C ASN A 25 10.25 -23.24 -4.35
N THR A 26 10.54 -22.02 -3.87
CA THR A 26 11.60 -21.17 -4.41
C THR A 26 12.90 -21.36 -3.66
N ALA A 27 13.98 -21.68 -4.38
CA ALA A 27 15.28 -21.84 -3.76
C ALA A 27 16.03 -20.49 -3.61
N PHE A 28 16.06 -19.95 -2.39
CA PHE A 28 16.85 -18.76 -2.04
C PHE A 28 18.32 -19.10 -1.72
N LYS A 29 19.08 -19.56 -2.72
CA LYS A 29 20.45 -20.12 -2.56
C LYS A 29 21.59 -19.09 -2.44
N GLY A 30 21.34 -17.80 -2.72
CA GLY A 30 22.36 -16.75 -2.71
C GLY A 30 22.75 -16.28 -1.30
N ASN A 31 23.99 -15.85 -1.11
CA ASN A 31 24.52 -15.30 0.14
C ASN A 31 25.04 -13.87 -0.07
N LEU A 32 24.85 -13.01 0.94
CA LEU A 32 25.45 -11.67 0.97
C LEU A 32 26.85 -11.77 1.56
N LEU A 33 27.87 -11.39 0.78
CA LEU A 33 29.28 -11.45 1.17
C LEU A 33 29.93 -10.06 1.09
N PRO A 34 29.62 -9.14 2.03
CA PRO A 34 30.33 -7.87 2.12
C PRO A 34 31.77 -8.10 2.62
N LYS A 35 32.75 -7.36 2.08
CA LYS A 35 34.13 -7.45 2.59
C LYS A 35 34.25 -6.90 4.01
N GLN A 36 33.43 -5.92 4.35
CA GLN A 36 33.37 -5.29 5.67
C GLN A 36 31.92 -4.94 6.04
N LEU A 37 31.54 -5.26 7.28
CA LEU A 37 30.34 -4.72 7.91
C LEU A 37 30.70 -3.45 8.69
N VAL A 38 29.89 -2.41 8.55
CA VAL A 38 30.10 -1.10 9.17
C VAL A 38 28.89 -0.74 10.01
N LYS A 39 29.12 -0.38 11.27
CA LYS A 39 28.07 0.04 12.18
C LYS A 39 27.81 1.54 12.03
N ASN A 40 26.83 1.91 11.19
CA ASN A 40 26.52 3.32 10.97
C ASN A 40 25.59 3.89 12.04
N ARG A 41 25.56 5.22 12.11
CA ARG A 41 24.62 6.02 12.89
C ARG A 41 24.10 7.14 11.99
N LEU A 42 22.95 7.72 12.34
CA LEU A 42 22.39 8.87 11.62
C LEU A 42 23.46 9.94 11.38
N ALA A 43 23.42 10.56 10.20
CA ALA A 43 24.34 11.65 9.85
C ALA A 43 24.08 12.93 10.66
N VAL A 44 22.88 13.07 11.22
CA VAL A 44 22.41 14.24 11.95
C VAL A 44 21.68 13.78 13.21
N PRO A 45 21.49 14.66 14.22
CA PRO A 45 20.68 14.34 15.38
C PRO A 45 19.27 13.84 14.98
N PRO A 46 18.73 12.84 15.68
CA PRO A 46 17.41 12.31 15.37
C PRO A 46 16.33 13.39 15.56
N VAL A 47 15.37 13.43 14.64
CA VAL A 47 14.14 14.19 14.79
C VAL A 47 13.30 13.54 15.89
N ASP A 48 12.61 14.37 16.68
CA ASP A 48 11.68 13.89 17.70
C ASP A 48 10.51 13.12 17.07
N SER A 49 10.51 11.80 17.26
CA SER A 49 9.49 10.87 16.74
C SER A 49 8.11 11.05 17.39
N ASN A 50 8.03 11.73 18.53
CA ASN A 50 6.74 12.04 19.14
C ASN A 50 5.99 13.12 18.34
N ASN A 51 6.74 14.06 17.76
CA ASN A 51 6.20 15.23 17.08
C ASN A 51 6.32 15.16 15.55
N SER A 52 7.16 14.26 15.01
CA SER A 52 7.38 14.15 13.56
C SER A 52 7.28 12.72 13.04
N VAL A 53 6.96 12.58 11.76
CA VAL A 53 6.91 11.28 11.06
C VAL A 53 7.33 11.41 9.61
N ALA A 54 8.06 10.44 9.06
CA ALA A 54 8.29 10.34 7.62
C ALA A 54 7.38 9.28 7.01
N LEU A 55 6.75 9.62 5.89
CA LEU A 55 5.80 8.76 5.19
C LEU A 55 6.25 8.57 3.75
N LEU A 56 6.18 7.35 3.23
CA LEU A 56 6.19 7.14 1.79
C LEU A 56 4.84 7.57 1.23
N PHE A 57 4.83 8.52 0.31
CA PHE A 57 3.62 9.24 -0.07
C PHE A 57 3.40 9.26 -1.58
N SER A 58 2.18 8.92 -2.00
CA SER A 58 1.81 8.72 -3.41
C SER A 58 0.51 9.42 -3.84
N HIS A 59 -0.17 10.16 -2.94
CA HIS A 59 -1.55 10.65 -3.13
C HIS A 59 -2.62 9.56 -3.28
N GLY A 60 -2.25 8.28 -3.24
CA GLY A 60 -3.19 7.17 -3.21
C GLY A 60 -3.99 7.13 -1.91
N LEU A 61 -5.13 6.44 -1.93
CA LEU A 61 -5.96 6.27 -0.74
C LEU A 61 -5.14 5.80 0.47
N ASP A 62 -4.30 4.78 0.27
CA ASP A 62 -3.55 4.17 1.36
C ASP A 62 -2.57 5.17 2.00
N SER A 63 -1.81 5.93 1.20
CA SER A 63 -0.84 6.90 1.74
C SER A 63 -1.49 8.16 2.31
N VAL A 64 -2.64 8.60 1.78
CA VAL A 64 -3.43 9.69 2.34
C VAL A 64 -4.06 9.28 3.67
N ALA A 65 -4.64 8.09 3.76
CA ALA A 65 -5.19 7.57 5.02
C ALA A 65 -4.09 7.49 6.09
N LEU A 66 -2.90 6.99 5.74
CA LEU A 66 -1.78 6.92 6.67
C LEU A 66 -1.30 8.30 7.14
N SER A 67 -1.27 9.29 6.26
CA SER A 67 -1.01 10.69 6.65
C SER A 67 -2.08 11.21 7.63
N PHE A 68 -3.34 10.89 7.40
CA PHE A 68 -4.47 11.29 8.25
C PHE A 68 -4.49 10.59 9.62
N ASP A 69 -3.73 9.50 9.79
CA ASP A 69 -3.55 8.81 11.07
C ASP A 69 -2.59 9.57 12.02
N TYR A 70 -1.81 10.52 11.47
CA TYR A 70 -0.89 11.38 12.22
C TYR A 70 -1.23 12.86 12.06
N PRO A 71 -2.48 13.28 12.34
CA PRO A 71 -2.98 14.61 12.00
C PRO A 71 -2.25 15.73 12.76
N ASP A 72 -1.69 15.42 13.91
CA ASP A 72 -1.04 16.38 14.80
C ASP A 72 0.50 16.30 14.75
N LYS A 73 1.08 15.45 13.88
CA LYS A 73 2.54 15.37 13.68
C LYS A 73 2.99 16.20 12.48
N ALA A 74 4.19 16.77 12.58
CA ALA A 74 4.89 17.31 11.42
C ALA A 74 5.32 16.17 10.48
N GLN A 75 4.85 16.19 9.24
CA GLN A 75 5.10 15.08 8.30
C GLN A 75 6.14 15.45 7.24
N LEU A 76 7.09 14.52 7.02
CA LEU A 76 7.92 14.50 5.82
C LEU A 76 7.32 13.50 4.82
N LEU A 77 6.65 14.02 3.80
CA LEU A 77 6.05 13.26 2.71
C LEU A 77 7.10 12.96 1.64
N ILE A 78 7.57 11.72 1.58
CA ILE A 78 8.62 11.31 0.64
C ILE A 78 8.00 10.64 -0.57
N SER A 79 8.20 11.19 -1.76
CA SER A 79 7.68 10.64 -3.01
C SER A 79 8.80 10.26 -3.97
N ALA A 80 8.69 9.08 -4.59
CA ALA A 80 9.68 8.54 -5.52
C ALA A 80 9.21 8.66 -6.99
N HIS A 81 10.00 9.32 -7.82
CA HIS A 81 9.90 9.29 -9.28
C HIS A 81 10.65 8.08 -9.83
N GLY A 82 10.12 7.43 -10.87
CA GLY A 82 10.65 6.19 -11.43
C GLY A 82 9.98 4.94 -10.88
N GLN A 83 8.67 5.04 -10.66
CA GLN A 83 7.78 3.92 -10.31
C GLN A 83 6.96 3.52 -11.54
N ASP A 84 6.24 2.40 -11.46
CA ASP A 84 5.48 1.88 -12.60
C ASP A 84 4.43 2.91 -13.06
N ASP A 85 3.73 3.54 -12.12
CA ASP A 85 2.71 4.58 -12.34
C ASP A 85 3.29 5.99 -12.53
N LEU A 86 4.61 6.14 -12.37
CA LEU A 86 5.33 7.40 -12.52
C LEU A 86 6.71 7.16 -13.15
N PRO A 87 6.76 6.75 -14.44
CA PRO A 87 8.00 6.31 -15.09
C PRO A 87 9.09 7.38 -15.09
N VAL A 88 10.35 6.97 -14.98
CA VAL A 88 11.50 7.89 -14.82
C VAL A 88 11.70 8.84 -16.00
N ASN A 89 11.16 8.47 -17.17
CA ASN A 89 11.24 9.22 -18.41
C ASN A 89 10.00 10.11 -18.67
N ASP A 90 8.91 9.96 -17.92
CA ASP A 90 7.72 10.82 -18.06
C ASP A 90 7.83 12.05 -17.15
N THR A 91 8.64 13.02 -17.58
CA THR A 91 8.90 14.26 -16.83
C THR A 91 7.68 15.17 -16.74
N THR A 92 6.77 15.12 -17.72
CA THR A 92 5.51 15.87 -17.73
C THR A 92 4.56 15.35 -16.65
N LEU A 93 4.36 14.03 -16.58
CA LEU A 93 3.56 13.43 -15.53
C LEU A 93 4.18 13.70 -14.15
N TRP A 94 5.51 13.58 -14.03
CA TRP A 94 6.21 13.92 -12.80
C TRP A 94 5.98 15.35 -12.34
N ALA A 95 6.08 16.34 -13.23
CA ALA A 95 5.85 17.75 -12.88
C ALA A 95 4.46 17.96 -12.29
N HIS A 96 3.44 17.40 -12.94
CA HIS A 96 2.06 17.49 -12.47
C HIS A 96 1.83 16.80 -11.11
N GLU A 97 2.37 15.60 -10.92
CA GLU A 97 2.26 14.88 -9.65
C GLU A 97 3.04 15.58 -8.54
N LYS A 98 4.20 16.15 -8.86
CA LYS A 98 4.99 16.97 -7.94
C LYS A 98 4.21 18.18 -7.45
N ASP A 99 3.51 18.87 -8.34
CA ASP A 99 2.67 20.01 -7.96
C ASP A 99 1.55 19.60 -7.00
N ARG A 100 0.97 18.41 -7.18
CA ARG A 100 0.00 17.85 -6.23
C ARG A 100 0.63 17.51 -4.88
N PHE A 101 1.80 16.87 -4.87
CA PHE A 101 2.56 16.61 -3.65
C PHE A 101 2.82 17.87 -2.84
N VAL A 102 3.26 18.94 -3.52
CA VAL A 102 3.50 20.25 -2.90
C VAL A 102 2.21 20.87 -2.40
N LYS A 103 1.14 20.88 -3.21
CA LYS A 103 -0.15 21.45 -2.81
C LYS A 103 -0.75 20.74 -1.59
N TYR A 104 -0.69 19.41 -1.54
CA TYR A 104 -1.14 18.66 -0.37
C TYR A 104 -0.35 19.06 0.87
N ALA A 105 0.98 19.10 0.78
CA ALA A 105 1.83 19.48 1.90
C ALA A 105 1.52 20.91 2.38
N GLN A 106 1.26 21.85 1.46
CA GLN A 106 0.85 23.21 1.82
C GLN A 106 -0.51 23.26 2.52
N VAL A 107 -1.51 22.54 2.01
CA VAL A 107 -2.86 22.51 2.59
C VAL A 107 -2.88 21.91 3.99
N TYR A 108 -2.11 20.86 4.23
CA TYR A 108 -2.12 20.13 5.51
C TYR A 108 -0.93 20.46 6.44
N GLY A 109 -0.08 21.42 6.07
CA GLY A 109 1.03 21.87 6.93
C GLY A 109 2.15 20.82 7.05
N HIS A 110 2.55 20.21 5.95
CA HIS A 110 3.59 19.19 5.87
C HIS A 110 4.74 19.64 4.97
N THR A 111 5.79 18.83 4.88
CA THR A 111 6.94 19.07 4.00
C THR A 111 7.10 17.90 3.02
N ASN A 112 7.69 18.16 1.85
CA ASN A 112 7.98 17.11 0.89
C ASN A 112 9.49 16.82 0.80
N ALA A 113 9.82 15.59 0.47
CA ALA A 113 11.08 15.23 -0.16
C ALA A 113 10.82 14.39 -1.41
N PHE A 114 11.68 14.54 -2.40
CA PHE A 114 11.54 13.85 -3.67
C PHE A 114 12.84 13.11 -4.00
N VAL A 115 12.71 11.90 -4.53
CA VAL A 115 13.84 11.11 -5.02
C VAL A 115 13.52 10.58 -6.41
N ARG A 116 14.49 10.66 -7.31
CA ARG A 116 14.39 10.05 -8.64
C ARG A 116 15.19 8.76 -8.65
N SER A 117 14.58 7.68 -9.12
CA SER A 117 15.17 6.35 -9.17
C SER A 117 14.92 5.70 -10.53
N ASN A 118 15.74 4.71 -10.89
CA ASN A 118 15.50 3.80 -12.00
C ASN A 118 14.97 2.44 -11.50
N TYR A 119 14.29 2.42 -10.35
CA TYR A 119 13.82 1.22 -9.64
C TYR A 119 13.04 0.23 -10.52
N THR A 120 12.28 0.71 -11.50
CA THR A 120 11.54 -0.17 -12.41
C THR A 120 12.33 -0.64 -13.62
N GLU A 121 13.49 -0.02 -13.88
CA GLU A 121 14.29 -0.24 -15.10
C GLU A 121 15.62 -0.95 -14.83
N PHE A 122 16.13 -0.94 -13.59
CA PHE A 122 17.43 -1.55 -13.25
C PHE A 122 17.43 -3.08 -13.26
N VAL A 123 16.25 -3.72 -13.31
CA VAL A 123 16.09 -5.17 -13.42
C VAL A 123 15.24 -5.55 -14.64
N HIS A 124 15.58 -6.66 -15.29
CA HIS A 124 14.74 -7.25 -16.34
C HIS A 124 13.52 -7.94 -15.73
N ARG A 125 12.54 -7.15 -15.29
CA ARG A 125 11.36 -7.61 -14.54
C ARG A 125 10.63 -8.78 -15.18
N TRP A 126 10.42 -8.76 -16.50
CA TRP A 126 9.76 -9.86 -17.21
C TRP A 126 10.50 -11.21 -17.06
N LYS A 127 11.83 -11.20 -17.00
CA LYS A 127 12.59 -12.44 -16.75
C LYS A 127 12.36 -12.93 -15.33
N LEU A 128 12.30 -12.00 -14.38
CA LEU A 128 12.10 -12.31 -12.97
C LEU A 128 10.68 -12.85 -12.71
N ASP A 129 9.66 -12.22 -13.31
CA ASP A 129 8.25 -12.60 -13.15
C ASP A 129 7.92 -13.98 -13.76
N TYR A 130 8.63 -14.41 -14.82
CA TYR A 130 8.26 -15.61 -15.59
C TYR A 130 9.30 -16.73 -15.61
N ARG A 131 10.55 -16.48 -15.19
CA ARG A 131 11.65 -17.46 -15.37
C ARG A 131 12.38 -17.84 -14.09
N VAL A 132 12.11 -17.19 -12.96
CA VAL A 132 12.88 -17.44 -11.73
C VAL A 132 12.19 -18.44 -10.82
N SER A 133 10.88 -18.38 -10.67
CA SER A 133 10.14 -19.29 -9.80
C SER A 133 8.69 -19.46 -10.24
N SER A 134 8.09 -20.61 -9.96
CA SER A 134 6.65 -20.85 -10.10
C SER A 134 5.83 -20.24 -8.96
N ASP A 135 6.45 -20.03 -7.79
CA ASP A 135 5.78 -19.47 -6.60
C ASP A 135 5.77 -17.93 -6.61
N ILE A 136 6.65 -17.30 -7.39
CA ILE A 136 6.76 -15.84 -7.52
C ILE A 136 6.28 -15.47 -8.92
N THR A 137 5.17 -14.75 -9.02
CA THR A 137 4.58 -14.35 -10.32
C THR A 137 4.61 -12.85 -10.54
N GLY A 138 4.97 -12.07 -9.52
CA GLY A 138 5.24 -10.65 -9.65
C GLY A 138 6.42 -10.29 -8.80
N TRP A 139 7.64 -10.44 -9.32
CA TRP A 139 8.90 -10.28 -8.58
C TRP A 139 8.92 -9.03 -7.71
N LYS A 140 8.54 -7.87 -8.25
CA LYS A 140 8.50 -6.61 -7.49
C LYS A 140 7.58 -6.73 -6.27
N LEU A 141 6.31 -7.08 -6.49
CA LEU A 141 5.29 -7.17 -5.45
C LEU A 141 5.64 -8.25 -4.42
N ASP A 142 6.09 -9.40 -4.91
CA ASP A 142 6.30 -10.62 -4.16
C ASP A 142 7.62 -10.59 -3.37
N THR A 143 8.65 -9.86 -3.82
CA THR A 143 10.01 -9.95 -3.25
C THR A 143 10.69 -8.63 -2.89
N THR A 144 10.35 -7.50 -3.51
CA THR A 144 11.14 -6.26 -3.33
C THR A 144 10.37 -5.00 -2.97
N GLU A 145 9.03 -4.94 -3.05
CA GLU A 145 8.29 -3.66 -2.99
C GLU A 145 8.59 -2.80 -1.76
N GLY A 146 8.31 -3.27 -0.54
CA GLY A 146 8.51 -2.49 0.69
C GLY A 146 10.00 -2.14 0.94
N VAL A 147 10.84 -3.17 1.02
CA VAL A 147 12.30 -3.03 1.25
C VAL A 147 13.00 -2.23 0.15
N GLY A 148 12.58 -2.39 -1.11
CA GLY A 148 13.11 -1.67 -2.26
C GLY A 148 12.75 -0.19 -2.22
N LEU A 149 11.50 0.14 -1.91
CA LEU A 149 11.06 1.53 -1.71
C LEU A 149 11.80 2.17 -0.54
N PHE A 150 11.98 1.44 0.57
CA PHE A 150 12.81 1.90 1.68
C PHE A 150 14.25 2.19 1.23
N GLY A 151 14.88 1.30 0.48
CA GLY A 151 16.24 1.49 -0.03
C GLY A 151 16.39 2.75 -0.89
N ILE A 152 15.36 3.11 -1.66
CA ILE A 152 15.34 4.34 -2.47
C ILE A 152 15.33 5.60 -1.59
N VAL A 153 14.55 5.59 -0.50
CA VAL A 153 14.36 6.78 0.35
C VAL A 153 15.27 6.83 1.58
N ALA A 154 15.97 5.74 1.88
CA ALA A 154 16.87 5.63 3.03
C ALA A 154 17.89 6.78 3.14
N PRO A 155 18.52 7.27 2.05
CA PRO A 155 19.42 8.42 2.13
C PRO A 155 18.73 9.70 2.63
N ILE A 156 17.45 9.91 2.30
CA ILE A 156 16.67 11.06 2.78
C ILE A 156 16.46 10.96 4.29
N LEU A 157 16.06 9.78 4.78
CA LEU A 157 15.86 9.54 6.21
C LEU A 157 17.15 9.76 7.00
N PHE A 158 18.24 9.19 6.50
CA PHE A 158 19.57 9.27 7.11
C PHE A 158 20.10 10.70 7.22
N THR A 159 19.93 11.50 6.16
CA THR A 159 20.40 12.89 6.10
C THR A 159 19.49 13.88 6.80
N LYS A 160 18.21 13.54 6.99
CA LYS A 160 17.22 14.39 7.69
C LYS A 160 16.96 13.97 9.14
N GLY A 161 17.58 12.90 9.62
CA GLY A 161 17.48 12.46 11.03
C GLY A 161 16.19 11.69 11.36
N TYR A 162 15.48 11.15 10.37
CA TYR A 162 14.28 10.36 10.63
C TYR A 162 14.67 8.91 10.94
N SER A 163 14.31 8.43 12.13
CA SER A 163 14.52 7.05 12.58
C SER A 163 13.42 6.08 12.14
N GLU A 164 12.42 6.55 11.41
CA GLU A 164 11.30 5.71 11.02
C GLU A 164 10.72 6.19 9.69
N LEU A 165 10.46 5.24 8.79
CA LEU A 165 9.62 5.41 7.61
C LEU A 165 8.35 4.60 7.78
N GLN A 166 7.22 5.25 7.53
CA GLN A 166 5.91 4.62 7.46
C GLN A 166 5.54 4.36 6.00
N ILE A 167 5.13 3.14 5.69
CA ILE A 167 4.58 2.74 4.38
C ILE A 167 3.17 2.20 4.57
N ALA A 168 2.22 2.65 3.76
CA ALA A 168 0.83 2.24 3.88
C ALA A 168 0.58 0.89 3.21
N SER A 169 -0.17 0.01 3.87
CA SER A 169 -0.55 -1.27 3.28
C SER A 169 -1.71 -1.13 2.30
N SER A 170 -1.69 -1.91 1.21
CA SER A 170 -2.88 -2.20 0.40
C SER A 170 -3.63 -3.47 0.85
N TYR A 171 -3.03 -4.26 1.74
CA TYR A 171 -3.56 -5.50 2.27
C TYR A 171 -3.85 -5.37 3.76
N THR A 172 -4.49 -6.39 4.32
CA THR A 172 -4.90 -6.38 5.72
C THR A 172 -4.69 -7.75 6.35
N TRP A 173 -4.79 -7.83 7.68
CA TRP A 173 -4.77 -9.09 8.41
C TRP A 173 -5.89 -10.07 7.99
N SER A 174 -7.02 -9.55 7.54
CA SER A 174 -8.16 -10.30 6.98
C SER A 174 -7.97 -10.73 5.52
N SER A 175 -7.02 -10.13 4.80
CA SER A 175 -6.61 -10.54 3.46
C SER A 175 -5.07 -10.48 3.32
N PRO A 176 -4.32 -11.29 4.08
CA PRO A 176 -2.87 -11.16 4.23
C PRO A 176 -2.16 -11.87 3.06
N TYR A 177 -2.12 -11.17 1.94
CA TYR A 177 -1.52 -11.66 0.70
C TYR A 177 0.00 -11.83 0.87
N PRO A 178 0.60 -12.88 0.28
CA PRO A 178 2.05 -13.09 0.35
C PRO A 178 2.78 -12.11 -0.57
N THR A 179 2.92 -10.86 -0.16
CA THR A 179 3.75 -9.84 -0.81
C THR A 179 5.01 -9.58 0.01
N ALA A 180 6.01 -8.88 -0.55
CA ALA A 180 7.14 -8.36 0.23
C ALA A 180 6.78 -7.10 1.03
N ALA A 181 5.72 -6.39 0.67
CA ALA A 181 5.23 -5.23 1.40
C ALA A 181 4.22 -5.68 2.47
N ASN A 182 4.73 -6.24 3.57
CA ASN A 182 3.91 -6.69 4.70
C ASN A 182 4.69 -6.56 6.03
N PRO A 183 4.01 -6.58 7.20
CA PRO A 183 4.64 -6.36 8.50
C PRO A 183 5.73 -7.37 8.88
N PHE A 184 5.67 -8.63 8.42
CA PHE A 184 6.70 -9.64 8.68
C PHE A 184 7.98 -9.39 7.91
N VAL A 185 7.93 -8.73 6.75
CA VAL A 185 9.11 -8.38 5.96
C VAL A 185 9.63 -7.01 6.40
N ASP A 186 8.76 -6.01 6.32
CA ASP A 186 9.13 -4.61 6.52
C ASP A 186 9.58 -4.33 7.96
N GLY A 187 8.96 -4.98 8.96
CA GLY A 187 9.33 -4.80 10.36
C GLY A 187 10.73 -5.34 10.73
N HIS A 188 11.37 -6.12 9.86
CA HIS A 188 12.76 -6.55 10.07
C HIS A 188 13.79 -5.52 9.60
N VAL A 189 13.39 -4.50 8.86
CA VAL A 189 14.33 -3.50 8.32
C VAL A 189 14.85 -2.61 9.44
N LEU A 190 16.18 -2.62 9.60
CA LEU A 190 16.93 -1.68 10.40
C LEU A 190 18.14 -1.18 9.60
N LEU A 191 18.39 0.12 9.66
CA LEU A 191 19.55 0.77 9.04
C LEU A 191 20.17 1.77 10.02
N ALA A 192 21.50 1.81 10.06
CA ALA A 192 22.27 2.81 10.82
C ALA A 192 21.84 2.94 12.30
N GLY A 193 21.60 1.80 12.95
CA GLY A 193 21.26 1.64 14.36
C GLY A 193 19.87 2.11 14.77
N SER A 194 19.13 2.81 13.91
CA SER A 194 17.89 3.48 14.33
C SER A 194 16.81 3.62 13.27
N ILE A 195 17.14 3.63 11.97
CA ILE A 195 16.15 3.83 10.91
C ILE A 195 15.37 2.53 10.68
N ARG A 196 14.08 2.55 10.95
CA ARG A 196 13.16 1.40 10.79
C ARG A 196 12.16 1.63 9.67
N LEU A 197 11.67 0.55 9.09
CA LEU A 197 10.49 0.56 8.23
C LEU A 197 9.29 0.03 9.03
N LYS A 198 8.19 0.78 9.04
CA LYS A 198 6.92 0.36 9.64
C LYS A 198 5.83 0.28 8.57
N HIS A 199 5.17 -0.86 8.53
CA HIS A 199 4.09 -1.13 7.61
C HIS A 199 2.75 -0.78 8.26
N GLY A 200 2.28 0.43 8.00
CA GLY A 200 1.06 0.99 8.58
C GLY A 200 -0.22 0.45 7.94
N HIS A 201 -1.32 0.50 8.70
CA HIS A 201 -2.69 0.23 8.25
C HIS A 201 -2.96 -1.20 7.77
N PHE A 202 -2.17 -2.18 8.19
CA PHE A 202 -2.47 -3.60 7.95
C PHE A 202 -3.71 -4.07 8.74
N ASP A 203 -4.16 -3.28 9.71
CA ASP A 203 -5.40 -3.44 10.47
C ASP A 203 -6.62 -2.76 9.83
N LYS A 204 -6.44 -1.94 8.78
CA LYS A 204 -7.50 -1.11 8.19
C LYS A 204 -7.91 -1.57 6.81
N THR A 205 -9.19 -1.89 6.65
CA THR A 205 -9.81 -2.17 5.35
C THR A 205 -9.79 -0.93 4.44
N ARG A 206 -10.12 -1.11 3.15
CA ARG A 206 -10.35 0.04 2.26
C ARG A 206 -11.48 0.93 2.80
N PHE A 207 -12.54 0.33 3.35
CA PHE A 207 -13.64 1.09 3.92
C PHE A 207 -13.17 1.92 5.11
N ASP A 208 -12.43 1.32 6.05
CA ASP A 208 -11.89 2.01 7.24
C ASP A 208 -11.00 3.19 6.87
N LYS A 209 -10.19 3.06 5.81
CA LYS A 209 -9.33 4.15 5.32
C LYS A 209 -10.14 5.33 4.76
N VAL A 210 -11.19 5.05 4.00
CA VAL A 210 -12.09 6.10 3.49
C VAL A 210 -12.84 6.75 4.64
N GLN A 211 -13.35 5.96 5.59
CA GLN A 211 -14.01 6.43 6.79
C GLN A 211 -13.09 7.34 7.62
N LEU A 212 -11.86 6.92 7.88
CA LEU A 212 -10.85 7.72 8.61
C LEU A 212 -10.67 9.09 7.98
N ILE A 213 -10.56 9.15 6.65
CA ILE A 213 -10.40 10.41 5.93
C ILE A 213 -11.66 11.27 6.06
N ALA A 214 -12.84 10.72 5.76
CA ALA A 214 -14.11 11.43 5.82
C ALA A 214 -14.40 11.99 7.23
N ASP A 215 -14.18 11.19 8.26
CA ASP A 215 -14.37 11.57 9.65
C ASP A 215 -13.41 12.69 10.06
N LEU A 216 -12.14 12.62 9.65
CA LEU A 216 -11.19 13.68 9.98
C LEU A 216 -11.52 14.98 9.25
N VAL A 217 -11.89 14.92 7.96
CA VAL A 217 -12.35 16.06 7.16
C VAL A 217 -13.49 16.77 7.87
N LYS A 218 -14.54 16.03 8.24
CA LYS A 218 -15.72 16.54 8.96
C LYS A 218 -15.35 17.09 10.34
N ARG A 219 -14.64 16.30 11.16
CA ARG A 219 -14.33 16.63 12.56
C ARG A 219 -13.41 17.83 12.71
N LYS A 220 -12.38 17.95 11.86
CA LYS A 220 -11.42 19.06 11.90
C LYS A 220 -11.84 20.23 11.00
N ASN A 221 -12.93 20.08 10.23
CA ASN A 221 -13.41 21.06 9.26
C ASN A 221 -12.29 21.52 8.30
N ILE A 222 -11.57 20.55 7.74
CA ILE A 222 -10.48 20.77 6.79
C ILE A 222 -10.91 20.41 5.36
N PRO A 223 -10.24 20.92 4.32
CA PRO A 223 -10.54 20.54 2.95
C PRO A 223 -10.45 19.02 2.75
N ALA A 224 -11.29 18.48 1.86
CA ALA A 224 -11.16 17.09 1.43
C ALA A 224 -9.88 16.91 0.58
N PRO A 225 -9.08 15.86 0.80
CA PRO A 225 -7.90 15.60 -0.01
C PRO A 225 -8.29 15.05 -1.38
N TYR A 226 -7.50 15.41 -2.39
CA TYR A 226 -7.54 14.71 -3.68
C TYR A 226 -7.02 13.28 -3.50
N LEU A 227 -7.80 12.28 -3.91
CA LEU A 227 -7.41 10.86 -3.83
C LEU A 227 -7.06 10.34 -5.22
N LYS A 228 -5.78 10.10 -5.50
CA LYS A 228 -5.33 9.46 -6.76
C LYS A 228 -5.43 7.94 -6.62
N VAL A 229 -6.61 7.39 -6.89
CA VAL A 229 -6.89 5.95 -6.70
C VAL A 229 -6.56 5.13 -7.94
N CYS A 230 -6.66 5.73 -9.12
CA CYS A 230 -6.43 5.04 -10.37
C CYS A 230 -4.95 4.68 -10.55
N GLU A 231 -4.69 3.37 -10.70
CA GLU A 231 -3.38 2.83 -11.08
C GLU A 231 -3.26 2.58 -12.59
N TYR A 232 -4.28 2.94 -13.38
CA TYR A 232 -4.30 2.68 -14.82
C TYR A 232 -3.14 3.40 -15.50
N ASN A 233 -2.14 2.61 -15.90
CA ASN A 233 -0.94 3.05 -16.56
C ASN A 233 -1.14 3.01 -18.10
N PRO A 234 -0.92 4.13 -18.82
CA PRO A 234 -1.14 4.30 -20.26
C PRO A 234 -0.31 3.42 -21.22
N TYR A 235 0.33 2.32 -20.79
CA TYR A 235 0.97 1.35 -21.70
C TYR A 235 -0.03 0.58 -22.59
N ARG A 236 -1.34 0.82 -22.45
CA ARG A 236 -2.39 0.38 -23.37
C ARG A 236 -3.14 1.60 -23.93
N GLU A 237 -2.52 2.36 -24.85
CA GLU A 237 -3.04 3.36 -25.82
C GLU A 237 -4.26 4.27 -25.47
N ALA A 238 -4.83 4.19 -24.29
CA ALA A 238 -6.02 4.88 -23.85
C ALA A 238 -5.59 5.86 -22.77
N LYS A 239 -5.46 7.13 -23.20
CA LYS A 239 -5.38 8.36 -22.41
C LYS A 239 -4.58 8.24 -21.10
N LYS A 240 -3.43 8.91 -21.05
CA LYS A 240 -2.75 9.27 -19.80
C LYS A 240 -3.73 10.05 -18.91
N THR A 241 -4.53 9.37 -18.10
CA THR A 241 -5.49 10.07 -17.26
C THR A 241 -4.72 10.62 -16.09
N LEU A 242 -4.55 11.95 -16.06
CA LEU A 242 -4.01 12.69 -14.92
C LEU A 242 -4.89 12.55 -13.65
N GLY A 243 -5.93 11.73 -13.64
CA GLY A 243 -6.80 11.53 -12.49
C GLY A 243 -7.57 10.22 -12.50
N ASN A 244 -8.64 10.16 -11.71
CA ASN A 244 -9.39 8.93 -11.51
C ASN A 244 -10.20 8.54 -12.75
N CYS A 245 -10.04 7.30 -13.23
CA CYS A 245 -10.84 6.76 -14.34
C CYS A 245 -12.31 6.48 -13.97
N CYS A 246 -12.64 6.58 -12.67
CA CYS A 246 -13.96 6.47 -12.03
C CYS A 246 -14.72 5.15 -12.28
N VAL A 247 -15.08 4.86 -13.52
CA VAL A 247 -15.92 3.72 -13.92
C VAL A 247 -15.11 2.50 -14.40
N ASN A 248 -13.84 2.70 -14.79
CA ASN A 248 -13.08 1.68 -15.53
C ASN A 248 -12.23 0.74 -14.66
N CYS A 249 -11.97 1.06 -13.38
CA CYS A 249 -11.16 0.21 -12.51
C CYS A 249 -11.85 -0.07 -11.17
N SER A 250 -11.59 -1.27 -10.62
CA SER A 250 -12.20 -1.71 -9.36
C SER A 250 -11.81 -0.84 -8.18
N LYS A 251 -10.55 -0.40 -8.09
CA LYS A 251 -10.07 0.50 -7.02
C LYS A 251 -10.84 1.83 -6.99
N CYS A 252 -11.03 2.49 -8.14
CA CYS A 252 -11.82 3.72 -8.25
C CYS A 252 -13.27 3.48 -7.84
N ARG A 253 -13.91 2.45 -8.39
CA ARG A 253 -15.32 2.13 -8.10
C ARG A 253 -15.55 1.89 -6.61
N MET A 254 -14.79 0.99 -6.00
CA MET A 254 -14.94 0.67 -4.57
C MET A 254 -14.69 1.90 -3.68
N THR A 255 -13.69 2.73 -3.99
CA THR A 255 -13.40 3.93 -3.19
C THR A 255 -14.49 4.99 -3.34
N ALA A 256 -14.95 5.26 -4.55
CA ALA A 256 -16.01 6.23 -4.80
C ALA A 256 -17.36 5.78 -4.20
N LEU A 257 -17.74 4.51 -4.35
CA LEU A 257 -18.97 4.00 -3.74
C LEU A 257 -18.89 3.95 -2.21
N THR A 258 -17.70 3.76 -1.65
CA THR A 258 -17.50 3.92 -0.20
C THR A 258 -17.71 5.37 0.23
N LEU A 259 -17.12 6.34 -0.48
CA LEU A 259 -17.36 7.77 -0.20
C LEU A 259 -18.86 8.10 -0.27
N ALA A 260 -19.56 7.62 -1.31
CA ALA A 260 -20.99 7.80 -1.45
C ALA A 260 -21.79 7.17 -0.29
N ALA A 261 -21.42 5.96 0.15
CA ALA A 261 -22.02 5.33 1.32
C ALA A 261 -21.88 6.20 2.58
N LEU A 262 -20.78 6.94 2.72
CA LEU A 262 -20.54 7.85 3.85
C LEU A 262 -21.15 9.25 3.69
N GLY A 263 -21.96 9.45 2.64
CA GLY A 263 -22.59 10.73 2.31
C GLY A 263 -21.60 11.80 1.81
N GLU A 264 -20.41 11.40 1.37
CA GLU A 264 -19.38 12.31 0.87
C GLU A 264 -19.64 12.72 -0.57
N LYS A 265 -19.35 13.99 -0.90
CA LYS A 265 -19.40 14.48 -2.28
C LYS A 265 -18.18 14.00 -3.06
N LEU A 266 -18.38 13.09 -4.02
CA LEU A 266 -17.31 12.47 -4.82
C LEU A 266 -16.34 13.48 -5.46
N SER A 267 -16.86 14.58 -6.00
CA SER A 267 -16.04 15.62 -6.64
C SER A 267 -15.06 16.29 -5.69
N SER A 268 -15.36 16.34 -4.39
CA SER A 268 -14.47 16.90 -3.37
C SER A 268 -13.19 16.07 -3.21
N TYR A 269 -13.22 14.78 -3.58
CA TYR A 269 -12.09 13.85 -3.48
C TYR A 269 -11.44 13.55 -4.83
N GLY A 270 -11.82 14.26 -5.89
CA GLY A 270 -11.23 14.09 -7.22
C GLY A 270 -11.88 13.03 -8.12
N PHE A 271 -13.14 12.67 -7.85
CA PHE A 271 -13.95 11.82 -8.73
C PHE A 271 -14.96 12.66 -9.51
N ASN A 272 -14.87 12.59 -10.85
CA ASN A 272 -15.66 13.46 -11.73
C ASN A 272 -16.96 12.81 -12.22
N SER A 273 -17.10 11.50 -12.10
CA SER A 273 -18.34 10.79 -12.43
C SER A 273 -19.32 10.83 -11.24
N SER A 274 -20.61 10.79 -11.56
CA SER A 274 -21.66 10.70 -10.56
C SER A 274 -21.68 9.34 -9.85
N GLU A 275 -22.28 9.31 -8.66
CA GLU A 275 -22.50 8.07 -7.89
C GLU A 275 -23.25 7.01 -8.71
N THR A 276 -24.33 7.40 -9.39
CA THR A 276 -25.15 6.50 -10.20
C THR A 276 -24.36 5.87 -11.35
N GLU A 277 -23.57 6.66 -12.09
CA GLU A 277 -22.73 6.16 -13.19
C GLU A 277 -21.70 5.14 -12.70
N ILE A 278 -21.01 5.47 -11.60
CA ILE A 278 -20.01 4.57 -10.99
C ILE A 278 -20.67 3.30 -10.48
N SER A 279 -21.83 3.43 -9.85
CA SER A 279 -22.56 2.30 -9.28
C SER A 279 -23.07 1.35 -10.36
N GLN A 280 -23.65 1.88 -11.44
CA GLN A 280 -24.08 1.08 -12.58
C GLN A 280 -22.91 0.34 -13.23
N ALA A 281 -21.80 1.04 -13.50
CA ALA A 281 -20.61 0.41 -14.08
C ALA A 281 -19.96 -0.63 -13.16
N ALA A 282 -20.06 -0.45 -11.84
CA ALA A 282 -19.64 -1.45 -10.86
C ALA A 282 -20.54 -2.69 -10.89
N HIS A 283 -21.85 -2.48 -10.86
CA HIS A 283 -22.85 -3.53 -10.89
C HIS A 283 -22.70 -4.40 -12.14
N GLU A 284 -22.67 -3.78 -13.33
CA GLU A 284 -22.52 -4.48 -14.61
C GLU A 284 -21.23 -5.30 -14.65
N TYR A 285 -20.11 -4.74 -14.17
CA TYR A 285 -18.84 -5.46 -14.13
C TYR A 285 -18.87 -6.66 -13.17
N VAL A 286 -19.42 -6.48 -11.97
CA VAL A 286 -19.51 -7.54 -10.96
C VAL A 286 -20.38 -8.70 -11.45
N LEU A 287 -21.50 -8.42 -12.12
CA LEU A 287 -22.39 -9.47 -12.64
C LEU A 287 -21.76 -10.31 -13.75
N HIS A 288 -20.96 -9.69 -14.63
CA HIS A 288 -20.44 -10.34 -15.82
C HIS A 288 -18.99 -10.84 -15.69
N ASN A 289 -18.33 -10.57 -14.56
CA ASN A 289 -16.92 -10.93 -14.37
C ASN A 289 -16.71 -11.62 -13.03
N LYS A 290 -15.91 -12.70 -13.04
CA LYS A 290 -15.37 -13.26 -11.82
C LYS A 290 -14.39 -12.26 -11.18
N GLN A 291 -14.38 -12.24 -9.86
CA GLN A 291 -13.57 -11.30 -9.07
C GLN A 291 -12.32 -11.99 -8.54
N GLY A 292 -11.19 -11.28 -8.52
CA GLY A 292 -10.02 -11.78 -7.79
C GLY A 292 -10.30 -11.79 -6.28
N HIS A 293 -9.61 -12.64 -5.51
CA HIS A 293 -9.82 -12.76 -4.05
C HIS A 293 -9.81 -11.39 -3.34
N TRP A 294 -8.83 -10.53 -3.64
CA TRP A 294 -8.76 -9.18 -3.06
C TRP A 294 -9.99 -8.32 -3.40
N GLN A 295 -10.47 -8.37 -4.64
CA GLN A 295 -11.64 -7.59 -5.08
C GLN A 295 -12.92 -8.09 -4.40
N ALA A 296 -13.14 -9.40 -4.38
CA ALA A 296 -14.29 -9.99 -3.72
C ALA A 296 -14.31 -9.67 -2.23
N TRP A 297 -13.15 -9.72 -1.57
CA TRP A 297 -13.05 -9.38 -0.15
C TRP A 297 -13.37 -7.90 0.13
N ASN A 298 -12.88 -6.96 -0.70
CA ASN A 298 -13.22 -5.54 -0.54
C ASN A 298 -14.71 -5.27 -0.79
N TRP A 299 -15.34 -5.97 -1.75
CA TRP A 299 -16.79 -5.87 -1.95
C TRP A 299 -17.59 -6.44 -0.79
N TYR A 300 -17.15 -7.57 -0.24
CA TYR A 300 -17.75 -8.18 0.94
C TYR A 300 -17.67 -7.25 2.17
N ASP A 301 -16.52 -6.61 2.39
CA ASP A 301 -16.36 -5.60 3.45
C ASP A 301 -17.35 -4.45 3.24
N ILE A 302 -17.40 -3.84 2.05
CA ILE A 302 -18.40 -2.80 1.73
C ILE A 302 -19.83 -3.29 2.00
N GLN A 303 -20.19 -4.49 1.54
CA GLN A 303 -21.52 -5.06 1.77
C GLN A 303 -21.83 -5.18 3.26
N THR A 304 -20.88 -5.66 4.07
CA THR A 304 -21.04 -5.83 5.51
C THR A 304 -21.29 -4.49 6.20
N ARG A 305 -20.57 -3.44 5.78
CA ARG A 305 -20.79 -2.08 6.29
C ARG A 305 -22.16 -1.55 5.90
N LEU A 306 -22.56 -1.69 4.64
CA LEU A 306 -23.89 -1.27 4.18
C LEU A 306 -25.04 -1.98 4.93
N LYS A 307 -24.90 -3.27 5.25
CA LYS A 307 -25.89 -4.02 6.05
C LYS A 307 -26.07 -3.46 7.47
N SER A 308 -25.07 -2.76 8.01
CA SER A 308 -25.12 -2.14 9.33
C SER A 308 -25.62 -0.69 9.33
N MET A 309 -25.86 -0.10 8.16
CA MET A 309 -26.33 1.28 8.05
C MET A 309 -27.86 1.35 8.23
N GLU A 310 -28.32 2.41 8.88
CA GLU A 310 -29.76 2.70 9.01
C GLU A 310 -30.40 2.97 7.64
N GLU A 311 -29.71 3.73 6.79
CA GLU A 311 -30.14 4.04 5.44
C GLU A 311 -29.01 3.77 4.44
N VAL A 312 -29.31 2.95 3.42
CA VAL A 312 -28.39 2.63 2.33
C VAL A 312 -28.79 3.43 1.08
N PRO A 313 -27.87 4.20 0.48
CA PRO A 313 -28.15 4.93 -0.76
C PRO A 313 -28.75 4.02 -1.84
N ALA A 314 -29.79 4.50 -2.52
CA ALA A 314 -30.53 3.70 -3.49
C ALA A 314 -29.61 3.11 -4.58
N SER A 315 -28.60 3.87 -5.01
CA SER A 315 -27.64 3.43 -6.01
C SER A 315 -26.81 2.22 -5.55
N LEU A 316 -26.62 2.01 -4.24
CA LEU A 316 -25.76 0.98 -3.66
C LEU A 316 -26.51 -0.29 -3.25
N LYS A 317 -27.85 -0.28 -3.27
CA LYS A 317 -28.68 -1.39 -2.79
C LYS A 317 -28.41 -2.72 -3.51
N TRP A 318 -27.95 -2.69 -4.78
CA TRP A 318 -27.57 -3.91 -5.49
C TRP A 318 -26.46 -4.69 -4.77
N ILE A 319 -25.54 -4.00 -4.09
CA ILE A 319 -24.43 -4.61 -3.34
C ILE A 319 -24.99 -5.56 -2.26
N LEU A 320 -26.12 -5.24 -1.65
CA LEU A 320 -26.76 -6.06 -0.61
C LEU A 320 -27.29 -7.40 -1.15
N SER A 321 -27.62 -7.45 -2.43
CA SER A 321 -28.23 -8.63 -3.08
C SER A 321 -27.23 -9.63 -3.65
N ILE A 322 -25.94 -9.26 -3.75
CA ILE A 322 -24.92 -10.08 -4.37
C ILE A 322 -24.18 -10.95 -3.35
N ASP A 323 -24.06 -12.24 -3.65
CA ASP A 323 -23.19 -13.15 -2.89
C ASP A 323 -21.75 -13.07 -3.40
N PHE A 324 -20.96 -12.15 -2.84
CA PHE A 324 -19.56 -11.95 -3.25
C PHE A 324 -18.65 -13.15 -2.96
N THR A 325 -19.05 -14.06 -2.07
CA THR A 325 -18.28 -15.28 -1.76
C THR A 325 -18.26 -16.25 -2.94
N LYS A 326 -19.33 -16.26 -3.76
CA LYS A 326 -19.46 -17.11 -4.95
C LYS A 326 -18.87 -16.52 -6.23
N LEU A 327 -18.38 -15.28 -6.18
CA LEU A 327 -17.84 -14.57 -7.33
C LEU A 327 -16.33 -14.68 -7.48
N THR A 328 -15.62 -15.28 -6.51
CA THR A 328 -14.19 -15.52 -6.61
C THR A 328 -13.86 -16.59 -7.64
N TYR A 329 -12.88 -16.35 -8.52
CA TYR A 329 -12.26 -17.43 -9.29
C TYR A 329 -11.03 -17.96 -8.56
N ALA A 330 -10.78 -19.27 -8.70
CA ALA A 330 -9.50 -19.85 -8.31
C ALA A 330 -8.41 -19.27 -9.20
N ASN A 331 -7.47 -18.53 -8.61
CA ASN A 331 -6.23 -18.14 -9.26
C ASN A 331 -5.07 -18.84 -8.57
N ASN A 332 -3.90 -18.88 -9.22
CA ASN A 332 -2.66 -19.44 -8.64
C ASN A 332 -2.22 -18.76 -7.33
N TYR A 333 -2.90 -17.68 -6.92
CA TYR A 333 -2.65 -16.99 -5.66
C TYR A 333 -3.48 -17.54 -4.50
N GLY A 334 -4.58 -18.25 -4.76
CA GLY A 334 -5.39 -18.92 -3.74
C GLY A 334 -4.69 -20.12 -3.09
N THR A 335 -3.69 -20.70 -3.77
CA THR A 335 -2.92 -21.87 -3.30
C THR A 335 -1.60 -21.50 -2.61
N ARG A 336 -1.22 -20.22 -2.57
CA ARG A 336 0.04 -19.78 -1.95
C ARG A 336 -0.06 -19.73 -0.44
N PRO A 337 1.04 -20.04 0.29
CA PRO A 337 1.13 -19.75 1.71
C PRO A 337 0.83 -18.27 1.96
N ARG A 338 -0.11 -17.99 2.85
CA ARG A 338 -0.47 -16.62 3.23
C ARG A 338 0.36 -16.16 4.41
N ALA A 339 0.49 -14.85 4.56
CA ALA A 339 1.19 -14.22 5.69
C ALA A 339 0.35 -14.27 6.97
N LEU A 340 0.00 -15.47 7.42
CA LEU A 340 -0.81 -15.72 8.63
C LEU A 340 0.08 -15.77 9.86
N TRP A 341 -0.35 -15.16 10.96
CA TRP A 341 0.44 -15.08 12.20
C TRP A 341 1.02 -16.43 12.67
N ASP A 342 0.20 -17.47 12.70
CA ASP A 342 0.62 -18.79 13.19
C ASP A 342 1.80 -19.38 12.38
N ASN A 343 1.92 -19.00 11.10
CA ASN A 343 3.02 -19.42 10.26
C ASN A 343 4.30 -18.61 10.48
N PHE A 344 4.26 -17.43 11.11
CA PHE A 344 5.38 -16.50 11.18
C PHE A 344 5.78 -16.07 12.59
N ARG A 345 5.06 -16.50 13.64
CA ARG A 345 5.29 -16.11 15.03
C ARG A 345 6.74 -16.26 15.52
N ASP A 346 7.41 -17.35 15.16
CA ASP A 346 8.80 -17.65 15.56
C ASP A 346 9.85 -16.76 14.87
N ILE A 347 9.48 -16.12 13.76
CA ILE A 347 10.35 -15.21 12.99
C ILE A 347 9.78 -13.80 12.87
N ALA A 348 8.77 -13.45 13.67
CA ALA A 348 8.15 -12.14 13.63
C ALA A 348 9.10 -11.06 14.17
N PRO A 349 9.02 -9.82 13.66
CA PRO A 349 9.67 -8.67 14.28
C PRO A 349 9.24 -8.52 15.75
N ALA A 350 10.17 -8.12 16.61
CA ALA A 350 9.94 -8.09 18.06
C ALA A 350 8.87 -7.07 18.50
N ASP A 351 8.67 -6.01 17.72
CA ASP A 351 7.72 -4.93 17.95
C ASP A 351 6.42 -5.09 17.13
N LEU A 352 6.23 -6.22 16.43
CA LEU A 352 5.02 -6.47 15.66
C LEU A 352 3.84 -6.75 16.60
N ILE A 353 2.83 -5.88 16.54
CA ILE A 353 1.57 -6.04 17.26
C ILE A 353 0.49 -6.49 16.27
N ILE A 354 -0.16 -7.61 16.58
CA ILE A 354 -1.30 -8.12 15.82
C ILE A 354 -2.55 -8.05 16.71
N PRO A 355 -3.66 -7.44 16.25
CA PRO A 355 -4.89 -7.44 17.02
C PRO A 355 -5.40 -8.87 17.24
N LYS A 356 -5.94 -9.13 18.44
CA LYS A 356 -6.33 -10.48 18.89
C LYS A 356 -7.27 -11.19 17.90
N ASP A 357 -8.17 -10.44 17.28
CA ASP A 357 -9.18 -10.96 16.35
C ASP A 357 -8.56 -11.55 15.07
N TYR A 358 -7.33 -11.15 14.74
CA TYR A 358 -6.61 -11.62 13.56
C TYR A 358 -5.63 -12.76 13.83
N LEU A 359 -5.44 -13.15 15.10
CA LEU A 359 -4.54 -14.24 15.47
C LEU A 359 -5.05 -15.61 14.98
N LYS A 360 -6.37 -15.75 14.75
CA LYS A 360 -6.99 -17.02 14.32
C LYS A 360 -7.17 -17.19 12.81
N GLY A 361 -6.62 -16.28 12.00
CA GLY A 361 -6.60 -16.40 10.53
C GLY A 361 -7.98 -16.54 9.89
N SER A 362 -8.87 -15.55 10.01
CA SER A 362 -10.13 -15.57 9.25
C SER A 362 -9.88 -15.13 7.80
N LEU A 363 -9.94 -16.08 6.87
CA LEU A 363 -9.98 -15.82 5.44
C LEU A 363 -11.43 -15.88 4.99
N LEU A 364 -12.03 -14.71 4.72
CA LEU A 364 -13.45 -14.55 4.39
C LEU A 364 -14.39 -14.97 5.56
N PRO A 365 -15.67 -14.57 5.60
CA PRO A 365 -16.57 -15.18 6.57
C PRO A 365 -16.60 -16.69 6.33
N PRO A 366 -16.69 -17.51 7.40
CA PRO A 366 -16.93 -18.94 7.24
C PRO A 366 -18.20 -19.17 6.40
N GLU A 367 -18.15 -20.19 5.54
CA GLU A 367 -19.29 -20.70 4.75
C GLU A 367 -20.52 -20.99 5.62
#